data_AF-A0A9W6SCF9-F1
#
_entry.id   AF-A0A9W6SCF9-F1
#
_cell.length_a   1.000
_cell.length_b   1.000
_cell.length_c   1.000
_cell.angle_alpha   90.00
_cell.angle_beta   90.00
_cell.angle_gamma   90.00
#
_symmetry.space_group_name_H-M   'P 1'
#
loop_
_entity.id
_entity.type
_entity.pdbx_description
1 polymer ?
#
loop_
_entity_poly.entity_id
_entity_poly.type
_entity_poly.pdbx_seq_one_letter_code
_entity_poly.pdbx_strand_id
1 'polypeptide(L)'
;MMSEEREPWPADDPWYRFTPRNLAVGYLSLFAALICLGWSVMSLLDDDTGTRQTIFFAIFGAVAVFWLVRTTNGLRVLLRRRSGR
;
A
#
# COMPACT_ATOMS: atom_id res chain seq x y z
N MET A 1 12.92 -21.90 -29.91
CA MET A 1 11.88 -20.85 -29.95
C MET A 1 12.03 -20.05 -28.67
N MET A 2 12.95 -19.09 -28.65
CA MET A 2 13.16 -18.21 -27.49
C MET A 2 12.01 -17.22 -27.50
N SER A 3 10.98 -17.50 -26.71
CA SER A 3 10.03 -16.47 -26.32
C SER A 3 10.82 -15.48 -25.47
N GLU A 4 11.16 -14.33 -26.06
CA GLU A 4 11.52 -13.12 -25.33
C GLU A 4 10.48 -12.95 -24.22
N GLU A 5 10.88 -13.24 -22.97
CA GLU A 5 10.20 -12.70 -21.81
C GLU A 5 10.33 -11.19 -21.95
N ARG A 6 9.34 -10.55 -22.58
CA ARG A 6 9.13 -9.11 -22.41
C ARG A 6 9.08 -8.91 -20.92
N GLU A 7 10.11 -8.32 -20.32
CA GLU A 7 10.01 -7.81 -18.95
C GLU A 7 8.74 -6.97 -18.89
N PRO A 8 7.66 -7.43 -18.21
CA PRO A 8 6.43 -6.68 -18.17
C PRO A 8 6.59 -5.68 -17.03
N TRP A 9 7.46 -4.70 -17.23
CA TRP A 9 7.66 -3.62 -16.27
C TRP A 9 8.28 -2.41 -16.97
N PRO A 10 7.67 -1.19 -16.95
CA PRO A 10 6.62 -0.70 -16.06
C PRO A 10 5.26 -0.44 -16.75
N ALA A 11 4.97 -1.08 -17.89
CA ALA A 11 3.79 -0.75 -18.70
C ALA A 11 2.45 -1.26 -18.12
N ASP A 12 2.46 -2.33 -17.30
CA ASP A 12 1.24 -3.01 -16.86
C ASP A 12 0.75 -2.61 -15.45
N ASP A 13 1.55 -1.87 -14.66
CA ASP A 13 1.10 -1.38 -13.35
C ASP A 13 0.73 0.12 -13.42
N PRO A 14 -0.57 0.47 -13.50
CA PRO A 14 -1.02 1.86 -13.54
C PRO A 14 -0.59 2.66 -12.30
N TRP A 15 -0.14 1.98 -11.26
CA TRP A 15 0.28 2.57 -10.00
C TRP A 15 1.79 2.81 -9.88
N TYR A 16 2.59 2.50 -10.92
CA TYR A 16 4.03 2.73 -10.95
C TYR A 16 4.43 4.18 -10.57
N ARG A 17 3.62 5.18 -10.93
CA ARG A 17 3.86 6.60 -10.61
C ARG A 17 3.84 6.91 -9.12
N PHE A 18 3.28 6.01 -8.31
CA PHE A 18 3.13 6.15 -6.88
C PHE A 18 4.05 5.19 -6.11
N THR A 19 4.93 4.50 -6.84
CA THR A 19 6.04 3.75 -6.26
C THR A 19 6.94 4.72 -5.49
N PRO A 20 7.29 4.43 -4.22
CA PRO A 20 8.17 5.30 -3.46
C PRO A 20 9.50 5.49 -4.19
N ARG A 21 10.08 6.69 -4.14
CA ARG A 21 11.37 6.96 -4.81
C ARG A 21 12.53 6.21 -4.18
N ASN A 22 12.48 6.03 -2.85
CA ASN A 22 13.51 5.40 -2.03
C ASN A 22 12.90 4.39 -1.06
N LEU A 23 13.66 3.35 -0.67
CA LEU A 23 13.23 2.33 0.30
C LEU A 23 12.79 2.94 1.63
N ALA A 24 13.51 3.94 2.14
CA ALA A 24 13.17 4.63 3.40
C ALA A 24 11.77 5.25 3.36
N VAL A 25 11.40 5.90 2.24
CA VAL A 25 10.08 6.49 2.04
C VAL A 25 9.02 5.40 1.92
N GLY A 26 9.34 4.28 1.26
CA GLY A 26 8.45 3.13 1.19
C GLY A 26 8.16 2.53 2.56
N TYR A 27 9.18 2.26 3.38
CA TYR A 27 8.99 1.73 4.72
C TYR A 27 8.26 2.70 5.64
N LEU A 28 8.55 3.99 5.56
CA LEU A 28 7.83 5.02 6.32
C LEU A 28 6.34 5.06 5.93
N SER A 29 6.04 5.00 4.63
CA SER A 29 4.66 4.97 4.14
C SER A 29 3.94 3.67 4.55
N LEU A 30 4.64 2.54 4.58
CA LEU A 30 4.07 1.26 5.04
C LEU A 30 3.74 1.34 6.54
N PHE A 31 4.66 1.89 7.33
CA PHE A 31 4.45 2.10 8.77
C PHE A 31 3.28 3.03 9.05
N ALA A 32 3.17 4.14 8.32
CA ALA A 32 2.03 5.06 8.42
C ALA A 32 0.70 4.37 8.05
N ALA A 33 0.68 3.57 6.98
CA ALA A 33 -0.52 2.83 6.58
C ALA A 33 -0.95 1.82 7.65
N LEU A 34 -0.01 1.13 8.30
CA LEU A 34 -0.29 0.23 9.41
C LEU A 34 -0.86 0.94 10.63
N ILE A 35 -0.33 2.12 10.99
CA ILE A 35 -0.89 2.94 12.08
C ILE A 35 -2.31 3.36 11.76
N CYS A 36 -2.56 3.87 10.55
CA CYS A 36 -3.90 4.27 10.13
C CYS A 36 -4.89 3.09 10.16
N LEU A 37 -4.46 1.91 9.71
CA LEU A 37 -5.27 0.71 9.76
C LEU A 37 -5.56 0.27 11.19
N GLY A 38 -4.54 0.26 12.06
CA GLY A 38 -4.70 -0.09 13.47
C GLY A 38 -5.65 0.86 14.19
N TRP A 39 -5.51 2.17 13.96
CA TRP A 39 -6.43 3.16 14.52
C TRP A 39 -7.85 2.96 13.99
N SER A 40 -8.00 2.77 12.69
CA SER A 40 -9.31 2.47 12.09
C SER A 40 -10.00 1.27 12.73
N VAL A 41 -9.26 0.19 12.97
CA VAL A 41 -9.81 -1.03 13.60
C VAL A 41 -10.17 -0.78 15.05
N MET A 42 -9.29 -0.13 15.83
CA MET A 42 -9.56 0.18 17.23
C MET A 42 -10.80 1.07 17.39
N SER A 43 -10.94 2.10 16.55
CA SER A 43 -12.11 2.98 16.56
C SER A 43 -13.41 2.27 16.16
N LEU A 44 -13.33 1.24 15.31
CA LEU A 44 -14.50 0.44 14.93
C LEU A 44 -14.90 -0.59 15.98
N LEU A 45 -13.96 -0.99 16.84
CA LEU A 45 -14.20 -1.88 17.96
C LEU A 45 -14.72 -1.15 19.20
N ASP A 46 -14.66 0.18 19.21
CA ASP A 46 -15.16 1.01 20.31
C ASP A 46 -16.69 1.18 20.16
N ASP A 47 -17.44 0.58 21.09
CA ASP A 47 -18.91 0.44 21.04
C ASP A 47 -19.66 1.80 21.13
N ASP A 48 -18.96 2.88 21.48
CA ASP A 48 -19.55 4.21 21.67
C ASP A 48 -19.48 5.12 20.43
N THR A 49 -19.06 4.59 19.28
CA THR A 49 -18.96 5.38 18.04
C THR A 49 -20.32 5.53 17.33
N GLY A 50 -20.78 6.78 17.16
CA GLY A 50 -21.99 7.06 16.39
C GLY A 50 -21.87 6.63 14.92
N THR A 51 -22.99 6.28 14.27
CA THR A 51 -23.03 5.69 12.91
C THR A 51 -22.20 6.44 11.85
N ARG A 52 -22.13 7.78 11.92
CA ARG A 52 -21.32 8.60 11.01
C ARG A 52 -19.82 8.36 11.19
N GLN A 53 -19.36 8.20 12.43
CA GLN A 53 -17.96 7.91 12.75
C GLN A 53 -17.60 6.50 12.31
N THR A 54 -18.48 5.51 12.54
CA THR A 54 -18.28 4.13 12.07
C THR A 54 -18.09 4.07 10.54
N ILE A 55 -18.95 4.76 9.77
CA ILE A 55 -18.82 4.81 8.31
C ILE A 55 -17.50 5.48 7.90
N PHE A 56 -17.14 6.58 8.55
CA PHE A 56 -15.87 7.26 8.28
C PHE A 56 -14.68 6.34 8.52
N PHE A 57 -14.61 5.66 9.67
CA PHE A 57 -13.52 4.74 9.98
C PHE A 57 -13.53 3.51 9.05
N ALA A 58 -14.69 2.97 8.67
CA ALA A 58 -14.75 1.89 7.70
C ALA A 58 -14.14 2.28 6.33
N ILE A 59 -14.48 3.48 5.82
CA ILE A 59 -13.90 4.00 4.57
C ILE A 59 -12.40 4.29 4.74
N PHE A 60 -12.02 4.92 5.85
CA PHE A 60 -10.63 5.24 6.16
C PHE A 60 -9.77 3.96 6.25
N GLY A 61 -10.28 2.91 6.89
CA GLY A 61 -9.65 1.59 6.94
C GLY A 61 -9.48 0.97 5.56
N ALA A 62 -10.51 1.04 4.70
CA ALA A 62 -10.40 0.55 3.31
C ALA A 62 -9.31 1.30 2.51
N VAL A 63 -9.23 2.62 2.67
CA VAL A 63 -8.17 3.43 2.06
C VAL A 63 -6.79 3.06 2.61
N ALA A 64 -6.68 2.82 3.92
CA ALA A 64 -5.44 2.38 4.56
C ALA A 64 -4.98 1.01 4.04
N VAL A 65 -5.89 0.06 3.83
CA VAL A 65 -5.59 -1.24 3.21
C VAL A 65 -5.09 -1.05 1.78
N PHE A 66 -5.80 -0.27 0.97
CA PHE A 66 -5.39 0.01 -0.41
C PHE A 66 -4.00 0.65 -0.46
N TRP A 67 -3.74 1.61 0.43
CA TRP A 67 -2.44 2.25 0.56
C TRP A 67 -1.35 1.26 0.97
N LEU A 68 -1.63 0.38 1.94
CA LEU A 68 -0.69 -0.66 2.38
C LEU A 68 -0.30 -1.62 1.24
N VAL A 69 -1.28 -2.13 0.50
CA VAL A 69 -1.06 -3.02 -0.64
C VAL A 69 -0.19 -2.34 -1.69
N ARG A 70 -0.53 -1.09 -2.04
CA ARG A 70 0.20 -0.29 -3.01
C ARG A 70 1.64 -0.05 -2.59
N THR A 71 1.87 0.38 -1.35
CA THR A 71 3.22 0.65 -0.83
C THR A 71 4.05 -0.62 -0.76
N THR A 72 3.44 -1.76 -0.41
CA THR A 72 4.10 -3.07 -0.40
C THR A 72 4.54 -3.49 -1.79
N ASN A 73 3.66 -3.36 -2.80
CA ASN A 73 3.98 -3.67 -4.18
C ASN A 73 5.11 -2.75 -4.69
N GLY A 74 5.02 -1.46 -4.40
CA GLY A 74 6.06 -0.50 -4.76
C GLY A 74 7.43 -0.80 -4.11
N LEU A 75 7.44 -1.18 -2.82
CA LEU A 75 8.65 -1.62 -2.12
C LEU A 75 9.24 -2.89 -2.74
N ARG A 76 8.41 -3.88 -3.07
CA ARG A 76 8.86 -5.11 -3.75
C ARG A 76 9.55 -4.79 -5.07
N VAL A 77 9.02 -3.84 -5.84
CA VAL A 77 9.61 -3.39 -7.11
C VAL A 77 10.97 -2.72 -6.90
N LEU A 78 11.10 -1.83 -5.91
CA LEU A 78 12.38 -1.21 -5.57
C LEU A 78 13.42 -2.25 -5.14
N LEU A 79 13.01 -3.23 -4.34
CA LEU A 79 13.87 -4.30 -3.88
C LEU A 79 14.35 -5.18 -5.04
N ARG A 80 13.48 -5.51 -6.01
CA ARG A 80 13.86 -6.21 -7.24
C ARG A 80 14.91 -5.45 -8.04
N ARG A 81 14.65 -4.16 -8.34
CA ARG A 81 15.61 -3.27 -9.04
C ARG A 81 16.96 -3.19 -8.34
N ARG A 82 16.98 -3.17 -7.00
CA ARG A 82 18.24 -3.16 -6.23
C ARG A 82 18.94 -4.51 -6.22
N SER A 83 18.19 -5.61 -6.33
CA SER A 83 18.71 -6.98 -6.34
C SER A 83 19.26 -7.42 -7.71
N GLY A 84 19.13 -6.61 -8.76
CA GLY A 84 19.66 -6.94 -10.10
C GLY A 84 18.99 -8.16 -10.77
N ARG A 85 17.76 -8.47 -10.36
CA ARG A 85 16.86 -9.44 -11.00
C ARG A 85 15.56 -8.73 -11.37
#